data_AF-B7SP24-F1
#
_entry.id   AF-B7SP24-F1
#
_cell.length_a   1.000
_cell.length_b   1.000
_cell.length_c   1.000
_cell.angle_alpha   90.00
_cell.angle_beta   90.00
_cell.angle_gamma   90.00
#
_symmetry.space_group_name_H-M   'P 1'
#
loop_
_entity.id
_entity.type
_entity.pdbx_description
1 polymer ?
#
loop_
_entity_poly.entity_id
_entity_poly.type
_entity_poly.pdbx_seq_one_letter_code
_entity_poly.pdbx_strand_id
1 'polypeptide(L)'
;DGFVVYESIAIAYYLLRKYAPKSELYPEDVKARTRVDQALAALSGTIHPQAAAFFRPRFFLKTKASAEEVTAYEENVVKGIQNLVGDGNYAVGNKLTLADLAIVSHLVLALEIDCVDHATYPKLVSYYERMKSELPYFEEIYGHAIGYVKQHWASLQ
;
A
#
# COMPACT_ATOMS: atom_id res chain seq x y z
N ASP A 1 19.85 21.73 -7.12
CA ASP A 1 18.89 22.64 -7.79
C ASP A 1 17.93 23.30 -6.79
N GLY A 2 17.85 22.86 -5.53
CA GLY A 2 17.03 23.54 -4.51
C GLY A 2 15.52 23.29 -4.66
N PHE A 3 15.14 22.33 -5.51
CA PHE A 3 13.75 21.96 -5.75
C PHE A 3 13.28 21.00 -4.64
N VAL A 4 12.32 21.44 -3.83
CA VAL A 4 11.77 20.67 -2.70
C VAL A 4 10.36 20.22 -3.04
N VAL A 5 10.08 18.92 -2.86
CA VAL A 5 8.76 18.31 -3.06
C VAL A 5 8.44 17.45 -1.84
N TYR A 6 7.19 17.53 -1.39
CA TYR A 6 6.59 16.65 -0.39
C TYR A 6 5.35 15.99 -1.01
N GLU A 7 4.81 14.97 -0.34
CA GLU A 7 3.89 13.93 -0.85
C GLU A 7 4.61 12.81 -1.63
N SER A 8 4.45 11.56 -1.17
CA SER A 8 5.13 10.39 -1.72
C SER A 8 4.79 10.16 -3.19
N ILE A 9 3.52 10.36 -3.58
CA ILE A 9 3.06 10.20 -4.97
C ILE A 9 3.65 11.30 -5.86
N ALA A 10 3.72 12.55 -5.39
CA ALA A 10 4.33 13.64 -6.14
C ALA A 10 5.84 13.42 -6.36
N ILE A 11 6.53 12.91 -5.32
CA ILE A 11 7.94 12.51 -5.42
C ILE A 11 8.11 11.39 -6.44
N ALA A 12 7.28 10.34 -6.39
CA ALA A 12 7.34 9.24 -7.35
C ALA A 12 7.12 9.71 -8.80
N TYR A 13 6.14 10.58 -9.02
CA TYR A 13 5.95 11.21 -10.33
C TYR A 13 7.16 12.01 -10.78
N TYR A 14 7.79 12.78 -9.89
CA TYR A 14 8.99 13.54 -10.21
C TYR A 14 10.13 12.60 -10.62
N LEU A 15 10.38 11.53 -9.85
CA LEU A 15 11.42 10.56 -10.15
C LEU A 15 11.19 9.87 -11.50
N LEU A 16 9.96 9.44 -11.78
CA LEU A 16 9.62 8.82 -13.06
C LEU A 16 9.76 9.81 -14.22
N ARG A 17 9.25 11.04 -14.09
CA ARG A 17 9.35 12.05 -15.16
C ARG A 17 10.78 12.49 -15.44
N LYS A 18 11.62 12.59 -14.40
CA LYS A 18 13.01 13.07 -14.53
C LYS A 18 13.98 11.98 -14.96
N TYR A 19 13.86 10.79 -14.38
CA TYR A 19 14.86 9.73 -14.52
C TYR A 19 14.39 8.53 -15.35
N ALA A 20 13.08 8.34 -15.53
CA ALA A 20 12.53 7.20 -16.27
C ALA A 20 11.24 7.57 -17.05
N PRO A 21 11.27 8.59 -17.93
CA PRO A 21 10.05 9.18 -18.53
C PRO A 21 9.22 8.21 -19.38
N LYS A 22 9.84 7.13 -19.86
CA LYS A 22 9.20 6.06 -20.66
C LYS A 22 8.95 4.76 -19.86
N SER A 23 9.04 4.83 -18.53
CA SER A 23 8.84 3.66 -17.68
C SER A 23 7.42 3.14 -17.77
N GLU A 24 7.28 1.82 -17.85
CA GLU A 24 5.95 1.17 -17.79
C GLU A 24 5.30 1.30 -16.41
N LEU A 25 6.07 1.70 -15.38
CA LEU A 25 5.53 2.04 -14.07
C LEU A 25 4.52 3.20 -14.13
N TYR A 26 4.66 4.07 -15.14
CA TYR A 26 3.74 5.19 -15.37
C TYR A 26 3.46 5.36 -16.87
N PRO A 27 2.52 4.57 -17.42
CA PRO A 27 2.34 4.42 -18.86
C PRO A 27 1.95 5.74 -19.55
N GLU A 28 2.28 5.88 -20.83
CA GLU A 28 1.94 7.05 -21.66
C GLU A 28 0.50 7.02 -22.19
N ASP A 29 -0.07 5.83 -22.37
CA ASP A 29 -1.47 5.70 -22.78
C ASP A 29 -2.38 6.40 -21.76
N VAL A 30 -3.20 7.32 -22.26
CA VAL A 30 -4.02 8.21 -21.42
C VAL A 30 -4.98 7.42 -20.53
N LYS A 31 -5.55 6.32 -21.04
CA LYS A 31 -6.50 5.51 -20.26
C LYS A 31 -5.78 4.72 -19.17
N ALA A 32 -4.67 4.06 -19.50
CA ALA A 32 -3.86 3.33 -18.53
C ALA A 32 -3.31 4.26 -17.44
N ARG A 33 -2.77 5.43 -17.83
CA ARG A 33 -2.31 6.46 -16.90
C ARG A 33 -3.42 6.93 -15.98
N THR A 34 -4.60 7.22 -16.53
CA THR A 34 -5.77 7.64 -15.73
C THR A 34 -6.16 6.58 -14.71
N ARG A 35 -6.03 5.28 -15.02
CA ARG A 35 -6.30 4.21 -14.06
C ARG A 35 -5.26 4.14 -12.94
N VAL A 36 -3.98 4.33 -13.26
CA VAL A 36 -2.92 4.45 -12.24
C VAL A 36 -3.20 5.66 -11.32
N ASP A 37 -3.49 6.82 -11.91
CA ASP A 37 -3.79 8.04 -11.16
C ASP A 37 -5.07 7.89 -10.31
N GLN A 38 -6.10 7.21 -10.82
CA GLN A 38 -7.31 6.88 -10.07
C GLN A 38 -7.00 6.01 -8.85
N ALA A 39 -6.20 4.94 -9.01
CA ALA A 39 -5.84 4.05 -7.92
C ALA A 39 -5.03 4.79 -6.84
N LEU A 40 -4.06 5.61 -7.25
CA LEU A 40 -3.25 6.43 -6.35
C LEU A 40 -4.09 7.48 -5.61
N ALA A 41 -5.02 8.14 -6.30
CA ALA A 41 -5.94 9.11 -5.71
C ALA A 41 -6.89 8.45 -4.70
N ALA A 42 -7.45 7.29 -5.02
CA ALA A 42 -8.30 6.53 -4.10
C ALA A 42 -7.51 6.04 -2.88
N LEU A 43 -6.29 5.54 -3.09
CA LEU A 43 -5.41 5.11 -2.01
C LEU A 43 -5.09 6.27 -1.07
N SER A 44 -4.71 7.43 -1.61
CA SER A 44 -4.33 8.61 -0.80
C SER A 44 -5.51 9.35 -0.18
N GLY A 45 -6.61 9.51 -0.91
CA GLY A 45 -7.73 10.37 -0.52
C GLY A 45 -8.83 9.64 0.24
N THR A 46 -8.98 8.34 0.02
CA THR A 46 -10.07 7.54 0.58
C THR A 46 -9.57 6.53 1.60
N ILE A 47 -8.54 5.75 1.25
CA ILE A 47 -8.08 4.61 2.07
C ILE A 47 -7.09 5.05 3.14
N HIS A 48 -6.07 5.81 2.78
CA HIS A 48 -5.00 6.21 3.69
C HIS A 48 -5.49 6.96 4.94
N PRO A 49 -6.47 7.89 4.87
CA PRO A 49 -6.98 8.55 6.06
C PRO A 49 -7.60 7.57 7.08
N GLN A 50 -8.30 6.54 6.60
CA GLN A 50 -8.91 5.51 7.44
C GLN A 50 -7.84 4.60 8.06
N ALA A 51 -6.84 4.20 7.25
CA ALA A 51 -5.70 3.44 7.75
C ALA A 51 -4.92 4.22 8.82
N ALA A 52 -4.68 5.52 8.59
CA ALA A 52 -4.01 6.39 9.55
C ALA A 52 -4.81 6.54 10.86
N ALA A 53 -6.14 6.66 10.77
CA ALA A 53 -6.99 6.73 11.95
C ALA A 53 -6.89 5.46 12.81
N PHE A 54 -6.83 4.29 12.16
CA PHE A 54 -6.62 3.01 12.84
C PHE A 54 -5.22 2.88 13.45
N PHE A 55 -4.16 3.19 12.69
CA PHE A 55 -2.79 2.95 13.14
C PHE A 55 -2.23 4.00 14.10
N ARG A 56 -2.69 5.26 14.05
CA ARG A 56 -2.15 6.35 14.90
C ARG A 56 -2.20 6.03 16.41
N PRO A 57 -3.32 5.59 17.01
CA PRO A 57 -3.35 5.20 18.42
C PRO A 57 -2.37 4.06 18.74
N ARG A 58 -2.21 3.09 17.83
CA ARG A 58 -1.33 1.93 18.03
C ARG A 58 0.13 2.38 18.04
N PHE A 59 0.53 3.26 17.13
CA PHE A 59 1.92 3.75 17.08
C PHE A 59 2.26 4.76 18.17
N PHE A 60 1.36 5.70 18.47
CA PHE A 60 1.68 6.82 19.37
C PHE A 60 1.21 6.62 20.81
N LEU A 61 0.10 5.91 21.02
CA LEU A 61 -0.47 5.65 22.34
C LEU A 61 -0.27 4.20 22.80
N LYS A 62 0.19 3.32 21.91
CA LYS A 62 0.44 1.89 22.16
C LYS A 62 -0.80 1.12 22.63
N THR A 63 -1.99 1.55 22.23
CA THR A 63 -3.25 0.88 22.60
C THR A 63 -3.61 -0.22 21.60
N LYS A 64 -4.14 -1.34 22.09
CA LYS A 64 -4.76 -2.36 21.24
C LYS A 64 -6.01 -1.85 20.54
N ALA A 65 -6.34 -2.51 19.42
CA ALA A 65 -7.57 -2.25 18.68
C ALA A 65 -8.79 -2.84 19.38
N SER A 66 -9.89 -2.09 19.43
CA SER A 66 -11.20 -2.68 19.73
C SER A 66 -11.70 -3.50 18.54
N ALA A 67 -12.65 -4.41 18.77
CA ALA A 67 -13.28 -5.18 17.70
C ALA A 67 -13.94 -4.27 16.64
N GLU A 68 -14.56 -3.17 17.08
CA GLU A 68 -15.21 -2.18 16.20
C GLU A 68 -14.19 -1.47 15.30
N GLU A 69 -13.03 -1.10 15.84
CA GLU A 69 -11.96 -0.49 15.06
C GLU A 69 -11.36 -1.47 14.04
N VAL A 70 -11.20 -2.75 14.41
CA VAL A 70 -10.74 -3.79 13.47
C VAL A 70 -11.77 -3.98 12.35
N THR A 71 -13.05 -4.11 12.68
CA THR A 71 -14.13 -4.22 11.68
C THR A 71 -14.16 -3.01 10.73
N ALA A 72 -14.02 -1.80 11.27
CA ALA A 72 -13.97 -0.59 10.46
C ALA A 72 -12.72 -0.54 9.56
N TYR A 73 -11.58 -1.02 10.05
CA TYR A 73 -10.35 -1.11 9.27
C TYR A 73 -10.47 -2.15 8.14
N GLU A 74 -11.01 -3.33 8.43
CA GLU A 74 -11.26 -4.36 7.43
C GLU A 74 -12.22 -3.88 6.32
N GLU A 75 -13.30 -3.20 6.70
CA GLU A 75 -14.30 -2.70 5.76
C GLU A 75 -13.74 -1.55 4.89
N ASN A 76 -13.13 -0.55 5.51
CA ASN A 76 -12.79 0.69 4.82
C ASN A 76 -11.37 0.69 4.21
N VAL A 77 -10.47 -0.16 4.72
CA VAL A 77 -9.08 -0.21 4.27
C VAL A 77 -8.83 -1.50 3.51
N VAL A 78 -9.00 -2.66 4.15
CA VAL A 78 -8.59 -3.95 3.55
C VAL A 78 -9.46 -4.26 2.32
N LYS A 79 -10.79 -4.18 2.42
CA LYS A 79 -11.68 -4.33 1.26
C LYS A 79 -11.48 -3.22 0.23
N GLY A 80 -11.19 -2.00 0.67
CA GLY A 80 -10.85 -0.89 -0.22
C GLY A 80 -9.64 -1.21 -1.11
N ILE A 81 -8.56 -1.72 -0.51
CA ILE A 81 -7.36 -2.14 -1.25
C ILE A 81 -7.67 -3.34 -2.15
N GLN A 82 -8.45 -4.32 -1.69
CA GLN A 82 -8.86 -5.45 -2.54
C GLN A 82 -9.63 -4.99 -3.78
N ASN A 83 -10.51 -3.99 -3.63
CA ASN A 83 -11.26 -3.43 -4.75
C ASN A 83 -10.35 -2.66 -5.73
N LEU A 84 -9.29 -2.01 -5.24
CA LEU A 84 -8.29 -1.37 -6.11
C LEU A 84 -7.44 -2.38 -6.88
N VAL A 85 -7.07 -3.48 -6.23
CA VAL A 85 -6.31 -4.58 -6.88
C VAL A 85 -7.18 -5.29 -7.92
N GLY A 86 -8.46 -5.51 -7.61
CA GLY A 86 -9.38 -6.24 -8.47
C GLY A 86 -9.02 -7.71 -8.61
N ASP A 87 -9.34 -8.29 -9.77
CA ASP A 87 -9.12 -9.71 -10.08
C ASP A 87 -7.83 -9.97 -10.89
N GLY A 88 -7.07 -8.92 -11.20
CA GLY A 88 -5.84 -9.01 -11.98
C GLY A 88 -4.63 -9.42 -11.15
N ASN A 89 -3.52 -9.71 -11.84
CA ASN A 89 -2.22 -9.91 -11.18
C ASN A 89 -1.59 -8.59 -10.69
N TYR A 90 -2.04 -7.47 -11.25
CA TYR A 90 -1.60 -6.11 -10.96
C TYR A 90 -2.83 -5.23 -10.74
N ALA A 91 -2.71 -4.14 -10.00
CA ALA A 91 -3.79 -3.21 -9.72
C ALA A 91 -4.30 -2.50 -10.99
N VAL A 92 -3.42 -2.31 -11.98
CA VAL A 92 -3.79 -1.71 -13.27
C VAL A 92 -3.23 -2.51 -14.44
N GLY A 93 -4.12 -3.00 -15.29
CA GLY A 93 -3.73 -3.70 -16.51
C GLY A 93 -3.04 -5.04 -16.25
N ASN A 94 -1.94 -5.30 -16.95
CA ASN A 94 -1.25 -6.59 -16.94
C ASN A 94 0.25 -6.48 -16.61
N LYS A 95 0.68 -5.35 -16.04
CA LYS A 95 2.08 -5.07 -15.69
C LYS A 95 2.15 -4.30 -14.39
N LEU A 96 3.31 -4.38 -13.73
CA LEU A 96 3.63 -3.61 -12.52
C LEU A 96 3.57 -2.10 -12.83
N THR A 97 2.84 -1.36 -12.00
CA THR A 97 2.72 0.10 -12.08
C THR A 97 3.06 0.78 -10.76
N LEU A 98 3.11 2.12 -10.77
CA LEU A 98 3.24 2.91 -9.55
C LEU A 98 2.09 2.66 -8.56
N ALA A 99 0.89 2.30 -9.04
CA ALA A 99 -0.23 1.94 -8.18
C ALA A 99 0.10 0.71 -7.32
N ASP A 100 0.72 -0.31 -7.91
CA ASP A 100 1.14 -1.51 -7.20
C ASP A 100 2.19 -1.21 -6.12
N LEU A 101 3.21 -0.40 -6.46
CA LEU A 101 4.24 0.01 -5.51
C LEU A 101 3.65 0.76 -4.31
N ALA A 102 2.65 1.62 -4.55
CA ALA A 102 1.96 2.34 -3.48
C ALA A 102 1.06 1.43 -2.64
N ILE A 103 0.33 0.50 -3.27
CA ILE A 103 -0.55 -0.46 -2.58
C ILE A 103 0.26 -1.40 -1.69
N VAL A 104 1.38 -1.92 -2.19
CA VAL A 104 2.25 -2.84 -1.43
C VAL A 104 2.71 -2.22 -0.11
N SER A 105 3.05 -0.93 -0.10
CA SER A 105 3.43 -0.24 1.12
C SER A 105 2.34 -0.24 2.21
N HIS A 106 1.06 -0.25 1.81
CA HIS A 106 -0.07 -0.36 2.72
C HIS A 106 -0.32 -1.82 3.13
N LEU A 107 -0.16 -2.76 2.20
CA LEU A 107 -0.34 -4.19 2.49
C LEU A 107 0.70 -4.73 3.47
N VAL A 108 1.93 -4.19 3.48
CA VAL A 108 2.93 -4.50 4.52
C VAL A 108 2.36 -4.26 5.92
N LEU A 109 1.68 -3.14 6.14
CA LEU A 109 1.08 -2.86 7.46
C LEU A 109 -0.17 -3.70 7.75
N ALA A 110 -0.88 -4.16 6.72
CA ALA A 110 -2.11 -4.94 6.89
C ALA A 110 -1.86 -6.44 7.08
N LEU A 111 -0.86 -7.01 6.40
CA LEU A 111 -0.65 -8.45 6.26
C LEU A 111 0.59 -8.99 6.98
N GLU A 112 1.46 -8.11 7.51
CA GLU A 112 2.62 -8.56 8.31
C GLU A 112 2.34 -8.52 9.81
N ILE A 113 1.14 -8.14 10.24
CA ILE A 113 0.67 -8.17 11.63
C ILE A 113 -0.57 -9.07 11.74
N ASP A 114 -0.88 -9.54 12.95
CA ASP A 114 -2.02 -10.43 13.21
C ASP A 114 -3.36 -9.67 13.35
N CYS A 115 -3.51 -8.53 12.67
CA CYS A 115 -4.72 -7.71 12.71
C CYS A 115 -5.83 -8.20 11.75
N VAL A 116 -5.43 -8.83 10.64
CA VAL A 116 -6.34 -9.23 9.56
C VAL A 116 -6.17 -10.73 9.34
N ASP A 117 -7.29 -11.46 9.27
CA ASP A 117 -7.24 -12.88 8.95
C ASP A 117 -6.93 -13.09 7.46
N HIS A 118 -5.75 -13.63 7.18
CA HIS A 118 -5.30 -13.95 5.82
C HIS A 118 -6.24 -14.91 5.09
N ALA A 119 -6.91 -15.81 5.81
CA ALA A 119 -7.87 -16.74 5.21
C ALA A 119 -9.11 -16.03 4.66
N THR A 120 -9.45 -14.85 5.18
CA THR A 120 -10.57 -14.03 4.71
C THR A 120 -10.23 -13.27 3.41
N TYR A 121 -8.95 -13.00 3.15
CA TYR A 121 -8.49 -12.20 2.02
C TYR A 121 -7.45 -12.91 1.12
N PRO A 122 -7.74 -14.12 0.61
CA PRO A 122 -6.77 -14.93 -0.13
C PRO A 122 -6.27 -14.26 -1.41
N LYS A 123 -7.10 -13.41 -2.04
CA LYS A 123 -6.72 -12.64 -3.23
C LYS A 123 -5.64 -11.60 -2.90
N LEU A 124 -5.83 -10.85 -1.82
CA LEU A 124 -4.84 -9.87 -1.36
C LEU A 124 -3.55 -10.52 -0.92
N VAL A 125 -3.62 -11.65 -0.21
CA VAL A 125 -2.44 -12.42 0.20
C VAL A 125 -1.66 -12.90 -1.02
N SER A 126 -2.35 -13.48 -2.02
CA SER A 126 -1.73 -13.91 -3.27
C SER A 126 -1.10 -12.75 -4.05
N TYR A 127 -1.77 -11.60 -4.12
CA TYR A 127 -1.25 -10.39 -4.72
C TYR A 127 0.00 -9.88 -3.99
N TYR A 128 -0.04 -9.81 -2.66
CA TYR A 128 1.08 -9.35 -1.84
C TYR A 128 2.31 -10.26 -1.97
N GLU A 129 2.14 -11.59 -1.92
CA GLU A 129 3.23 -12.54 -2.10
C GLU A 129 3.82 -12.47 -3.51
N ARG A 130 3.00 -12.23 -4.54
CA ARG A 130 3.49 -11.95 -5.89
C ARG A 130 4.38 -10.72 -5.91
N MET A 131 3.92 -9.60 -5.34
CA MET A 131 4.70 -8.38 -5.28
C MET A 131 6.01 -8.56 -4.49
N LYS A 132 5.99 -9.31 -3.38
CA LYS A 132 7.22 -9.69 -2.64
C LYS A 132 8.22 -10.43 -3.52
N SER A 133 7.75 -11.36 -4.35
CA SER A 133 8.61 -12.16 -5.21
C SER A 133 9.12 -11.41 -6.46
N GLU A 134 8.31 -10.53 -7.03
CA GLU A 134 8.64 -9.79 -8.25
C GLU A 134 9.52 -8.56 -7.99
N LEU A 135 9.47 -7.99 -6.78
CA LEU A 135 10.26 -6.82 -6.40
C LEU A 135 11.60 -7.26 -5.77
N PRO A 136 12.72 -7.24 -6.50
CA PRO A 136 14.01 -7.73 -5.99
C PRO A 136 14.53 -6.93 -4.78
N TYR A 137 14.05 -5.70 -4.63
CA TYR A 137 14.39 -4.79 -3.52
C TYR A 137 13.37 -4.83 -2.37
N PHE A 138 12.40 -5.75 -2.39
CA PHE A 138 11.35 -5.81 -1.36
C PHE A 138 11.95 -5.91 0.04
N GLU A 139 12.85 -6.87 0.26
CA GLU A 139 13.46 -7.10 1.57
C GLU A 139 14.34 -5.92 2.01
N GLU A 140 15.09 -5.32 1.09
CA GLU A 140 15.90 -4.13 1.37
C GLU A 140 15.04 -2.96 1.87
N ILE A 141 13.89 -2.73 1.23
CA ILE A 141 13.02 -1.60 1.54
C ILE A 141 12.14 -1.88 2.78
N TYR A 142 11.55 -3.07 2.86
CA TYR A 142 10.51 -3.38 3.84
C TYR A 142 10.98 -4.26 5.00
N GLY A 143 12.08 -5.01 4.89
CA GLY A 143 12.49 -6.00 5.90
C GLY A 143 12.64 -5.41 7.30
N HIS A 144 13.35 -4.28 7.41
CA HIS A 144 13.49 -3.56 8.68
C HIS A 144 12.14 -3.02 9.20
N ALA A 145 11.31 -2.46 8.32
CA ALA A 145 10.00 -1.93 8.70
C ALA A 145 9.05 -3.05 9.16
N ILE A 146 9.06 -4.21 8.50
CA ILE A 146 8.29 -5.40 8.86
C ILE A 146 8.69 -5.89 10.25
N GLY A 147 10.00 -6.03 10.50
CA GLY A 147 10.51 -6.42 11.81
C GLY A 147 10.06 -5.46 12.92
N TYR A 148 10.21 -4.16 12.68
CA TYR A 148 9.78 -3.12 13.61
C TYR A 148 8.27 -3.17 13.89
N VAL A 149 7.44 -3.25 12.85
CA VAL A 149 5.98 -3.21 12.98
C VAL A 149 5.46 -4.47 13.70
N LYS A 150 6.01 -5.66 13.41
CA LYS A 150 5.69 -6.90 14.14
C LYS A 150 5.99 -6.78 15.63
N GLN A 151 7.19 -6.31 15.96
CA GLN A 151 7.60 -6.13 17.36
C GLN A 151 6.74 -5.09 18.07
N HIS A 152 6.49 -3.95 17.43
CA HIS A 152 5.66 -2.88 17.99
C HIS A 152 4.23 -3.35 18.23
N TRP A 153 3.65 -4.05 17.27
CA TRP A 153 2.28 -4.57 17.35
C TRP A 153 2.11 -5.58 18.49
N ALA A 154 3.06 -6.49 18.67
CA ALA A 154 3.06 -7.45 19.78
C ALA A 154 3.20 -6.76 21.16
N SER A 155 3.68 -5.52 21.21
CA SER A 155 3.91 -4.75 22.45
C SER A 155 2.73 -3.86 22.89
N LEU A 156 1.65 -3.81 22.08
CA LEU A 156 0.48 -2.99 22.39
C LEU A 156 -0.19 -3.43 23.70
N GLN A 157 -0.69 -2.45 24.45
CA GLN A 157 -1.38 -2.60 25.74
C GLN A 157 -2.89 -2.61 25.56
#